data_AF-A0A1V5T7G4-F1
#
_entry.id   AF-A0A1V5T7G4-F1
#
_cell.length_a   1.000
_cell.length_b   1.000
_cell.length_c   1.000
_cell.angle_alpha   90.00
_cell.angle_beta   90.00
_cell.angle_gamma   90.00
#
_symmetry.space_group_name_H-M   'P 1'
#
loop_
_entity.id
_entity.type
_entity.pdbx_description
1 polymer ?
#
loop_
_entity_poly.entity_id
_entity_poly.type
_entity_poly.pdbx_seq_one_letter_code
_entity_poly.pdbx_strand_id
1 'polypeptide(L)'
;MEKRRSPKLSEIISDRFASEWKLLSETESFLAKTPDFHLYERQFQEWRKRLQQRGLPDTELVTLRSEIVSLRRELRLSGYDLSLGLQRLVVQGFLNDDALADGFRRVVICFCDPEVYYWTGSANHVELASELESSLIRRNLLKNPEMHYLWYFRNSKGLILSGSATEPKDHFIRLQDRARANPLKLLAALKKLS
;
A
#
# COMPACT_ATOMS: atom_id res chain seq x y z
N MET A 1 -12.87 -5.67 17.85
CA MET A 1 -14.01 -5.38 16.94
C MET A 1 -13.48 -4.98 15.58
N GLU A 2 -13.38 -5.92 14.64
CA GLU A 2 -13.06 -5.63 13.24
C GLU A 2 -14.17 -4.77 12.62
N LYS A 3 -13.83 -3.52 12.27
CA LYS A 3 -14.70 -2.71 11.42
C LYS A 3 -14.62 -3.27 10.00
N ARG A 4 -15.59 -4.10 9.61
CA ARG A 4 -15.89 -4.39 8.20
C ARG A 4 -16.13 -3.06 7.49
N ARG A 5 -15.17 -2.65 6.64
CA ARG A 5 -15.25 -1.39 5.88
C ARG A 5 -16.04 -1.64 4.60
N SER A 6 -17.16 -0.93 4.46
CA SER A 6 -17.93 -0.89 3.22
C SER A 6 -17.09 -0.31 2.08
N PRO A 7 -17.17 -0.86 0.85
CA PRO A 7 -16.43 -0.33 -0.30
C PRO A 7 -16.89 1.10 -0.63
N LYS A 8 -15.93 1.99 -0.95
CA LYS A 8 -16.23 3.38 -1.31
C LYS A 8 -16.89 3.43 -2.71
N LEU A 9 -17.99 4.17 -2.85
CA LEU A 9 -18.74 4.35 -4.11
C LEU A 9 -17.85 4.80 -5.28
N SER A 10 -16.80 5.57 -5.02
CA SER A 10 -15.83 6.02 -6.02
C SER A 10 -15.08 4.86 -6.70
N GLU A 11 -14.81 3.77 -5.97
CA GLU A 11 -14.12 2.58 -6.52
C GLU A 11 -15.05 1.79 -7.44
N ILE A 12 -16.34 1.72 -7.11
CA ILE A 12 -17.38 1.08 -7.93
C ILE A 12 -17.56 1.83 -9.26
N ILE A 13 -17.45 3.16 -9.24
CA ILE A 13 -17.58 4.01 -10.43
C ILE A 13 -16.32 3.91 -11.30
N SER A 14 -15.12 3.92 -10.71
CA SER A 14 -13.86 3.72 -11.46
C SER A 14 -13.84 2.37 -12.18
N ASP A 15 -14.29 1.31 -11.51
CA ASP A 15 -14.39 -0.04 -12.08
C ASP A 15 -15.42 -0.12 -13.22
N ARG A 16 -16.31 0.88 -13.42
CA ARG A 16 -17.33 0.91 -14.50
C ARG A 16 -16.80 1.49 -15.81
N PHE A 17 -15.73 2.29 -15.77
CA PHE A 17 -15.17 2.98 -16.94
C PHE A 17 -13.79 2.49 -17.39
N ALA A 18 -13.13 1.61 -16.62
CA ALA A 18 -11.87 0.98 -17.03
C ALA A 18 -12.10 -0.05 -18.15
N SER A 19 -11.17 -0.18 -19.10
CA SER A 19 -11.18 -1.28 -20.07
C SER A 19 -10.93 -2.63 -19.36
N GLU A 20 -11.40 -3.73 -19.94
CA GLU A 20 -11.25 -5.09 -19.42
C GLU A 20 -9.76 -5.43 -19.22
N TRP A 21 -8.92 -5.03 -20.18
CA TRP A 21 -7.46 -5.16 -20.12
C TRP A 21 -6.86 -4.43 -18.92
N LYS A 22 -7.31 -3.21 -18.65
CA LYS A 22 -6.85 -2.43 -17.50
C LYS A 22 -7.30 -3.08 -16.20
N LEU A 23 -8.58 -3.43 -16.10
CA LEU A 23 -9.17 -4.06 -14.92
C LEU A 23 -8.47 -5.39 -14.58
N LEU A 24 -8.21 -6.22 -15.59
CA LEU A 24 -7.47 -7.48 -15.46
C LEU A 24 -6.05 -7.23 -14.94
N SER A 25 -5.29 -6.36 -15.64
CA SER A 25 -3.89 -6.08 -15.32
C SER A 25 -3.71 -5.48 -13.93
N GLU A 26 -4.60 -4.59 -13.51
CA GLU A 26 -4.57 -3.99 -12.17
C GLU A 26 -4.87 -5.01 -11.07
N THR A 27 -5.86 -5.88 -11.29
CA THR A 27 -6.24 -6.91 -10.31
C THR A 27 -5.13 -7.95 -10.16
N GLU A 28 -4.52 -8.34 -11.27
CA GLU A 28 -3.38 -9.25 -11.26
C GLU A 28 -2.16 -8.63 -10.61
N SER A 29 -1.82 -7.38 -10.94
CA SER A 29 -0.69 -6.69 -10.31
C SER A 29 -0.88 -6.51 -8.81
N PHE A 30 -2.11 -6.36 -8.34
CA PHE A 30 -2.42 -6.38 -6.92
C PHE A 30 -2.14 -7.76 -6.31
N LEU A 31 -2.75 -8.82 -6.87
CA LEU A 31 -2.60 -10.17 -6.32
C LEU A 31 -1.17 -10.69 -6.41
N ALA A 32 -0.39 -10.31 -7.43
CA ALA A 32 1.02 -10.65 -7.53
C ALA A 32 1.88 -10.12 -6.37
N LYS A 33 1.35 -9.14 -5.60
CA LYS A 33 1.99 -8.61 -4.38
C LYS A 33 1.45 -9.26 -3.11
N THR A 34 0.58 -10.26 -3.21
CA THR A 34 0.03 -11.02 -2.08
C THR A 34 0.56 -12.46 -2.09
N PRO A 35 0.65 -13.14 -0.93
CA PRO A 35 1.03 -14.55 -0.86
C PRO A 35 0.09 -15.48 -1.63
N ASP A 36 -1.17 -15.08 -1.79
CA ASP A 36 -2.23 -15.90 -2.37
C ASP A 36 -2.21 -15.92 -3.92
N PHE A 37 -1.27 -15.21 -4.57
CA PHE A 37 -1.24 -15.09 -6.03
C PHE A 37 -1.31 -16.43 -6.75
N HIS A 38 -0.57 -17.42 -6.24
CA HIS A 38 -0.47 -18.77 -6.79
C HIS A 38 -1.82 -19.46 -6.95
N LEU A 39 -2.83 -19.11 -6.14
CA LEU A 39 -4.19 -19.65 -6.24
C LEU A 39 -4.94 -19.13 -7.48
N TYR A 40 -4.55 -17.97 -8.01
CA TYR A 40 -5.26 -17.25 -9.07
C TYR A 40 -4.52 -17.24 -10.41
N GLU A 41 -3.25 -17.68 -10.46
CA GLU A 41 -2.41 -17.62 -11.66
C GLU A 41 -3.08 -18.21 -12.91
N ARG A 42 -3.65 -19.41 -12.77
CA ARG A 42 -4.34 -20.10 -13.87
C ARG A 42 -5.55 -19.30 -14.37
N GLN A 43 -6.32 -18.70 -13.46
CA GLN A 43 -7.48 -17.89 -13.81
C GLN A 43 -7.08 -16.65 -14.63
N PHE A 44 -5.99 -15.97 -14.23
CA PHE A 44 -5.46 -14.83 -14.97
C PHE A 44 -4.91 -15.22 -16.35
N GLN A 45 -4.24 -16.35 -16.47
CA GLN A 45 -3.78 -16.88 -17.76
C GLN A 45 -4.97 -17.15 -18.71
N GLU A 46 -6.04 -17.75 -18.19
CA GLU A 46 -7.26 -18.03 -18.95
C GLU A 46 -7.96 -16.75 -19.42
N TRP A 47 -8.14 -15.77 -18.53
CA TRP A 47 -8.71 -14.48 -18.88
C TRP A 47 -7.88 -13.72 -19.91
N ARG A 48 -6.55 -13.73 -19.81
CA ARG A 48 -5.68 -13.15 -20.84
C ARG A 48 -5.88 -13.84 -22.19
N LYS A 49 -5.92 -15.18 -22.21
CA LYS A 49 -6.11 -15.94 -23.44
C LYS A 49 -7.44 -15.59 -24.10
N ARG A 50 -8.52 -15.47 -23.33
CA ARG A 50 -9.84 -15.05 -23.82
C ARG A 50 -9.79 -13.62 -24.39
N LEU A 51 -9.17 -12.66 -23.70
CA LEU A 51 -9.03 -11.28 -24.19
C LEU A 51 -8.13 -11.12 -25.43
N GLN A 52 -7.17 -12.03 -25.65
CA GLN A 52 -6.29 -12.00 -26.82
C GLN A 52 -6.93 -12.57 -28.09
N GLN A 53 -8.08 -13.24 -27.99
CA GLN A 53 -8.78 -13.76 -29.17
C GLN A 53 -9.24 -12.61 -30.07
N ARG A 54 -8.78 -12.62 -31.33
CA ARG A 54 -9.22 -11.65 -32.33
C ARG A 54 -10.72 -11.80 -32.60
N GLY A 55 -11.43 -10.68 -32.64
CA GLY A 55 -12.87 -10.67 -32.93
C GLY A 55 -13.75 -11.16 -31.78
N LEU A 56 -13.28 -10.99 -30.53
CA LEU A 56 -14.04 -11.36 -29.35
C LEU A 56 -15.41 -10.66 -29.33
N PRO A 57 -16.53 -11.39 -29.18
CA PRO A 57 -17.86 -10.78 -29.14
C PRO A 57 -18.03 -9.87 -27.93
N ASP A 58 -18.83 -8.80 -28.06
CA ASP A 58 -19.15 -7.88 -26.95
C ASP A 58 -19.76 -8.60 -25.75
N THR A 59 -20.55 -9.65 -25.98
CA THR A 59 -21.14 -10.49 -24.92
C THR A 59 -20.08 -11.21 -24.08
N GLU A 60 -18.99 -11.64 -24.71
CA GLU A 60 -17.88 -12.31 -24.05
C GLU A 60 -17.03 -11.31 -23.26
N LEU A 61 -16.85 -10.08 -23.78
CA LEU A 61 -16.22 -8.97 -23.06
C LEU A 61 -16.99 -8.60 -21.79
N VAL A 62 -18.32 -8.48 -21.89
CA VAL A 62 -19.19 -8.22 -20.72
C VAL A 62 -19.09 -9.35 -19.69
N THR A 63 -19.03 -10.60 -20.16
CA THR A 63 -18.90 -11.78 -19.29
C THR A 63 -17.56 -11.76 -18.55
N LEU A 64 -16.44 -11.60 -19.26
CA LEU A 64 -15.09 -11.47 -18.68
C LEU A 64 -15.03 -10.33 -17.66
N ARG A 65 -15.60 -9.18 -18.00
CA ARG A 65 -15.66 -8.05 -17.08
C ARG A 65 -16.39 -8.43 -15.79
N SER A 66 -17.54 -9.09 -15.90
CA SER A 66 -18.33 -9.54 -14.75
C SER A 66 -17.55 -10.50 -13.86
N GLU A 67 -16.80 -11.43 -14.46
CA GLU A 67 -15.94 -12.38 -13.74
C GLU A 67 -14.84 -11.65 -12.96
N ILE A 68 -14.10 -10.72 -13.59
CA ILE A 68 -13.04 -9.96 -12.94
C ILE A 68 -13.61 -9.06 -11.82
N VAL A 69 -14.75 -8.40 -12.06
CA VAL A 69 -15.43 -7.58 -11.05
C VAL A 69 -15.90 -8.43 -9.86
N SER A 70 -16.36 -9.66 -10.11
CA SER A 70 -16.78 -10.59 -9.06
C SER A 70 -15.60 -11.00 -8.19
N LEU A 71 -14.47 -11.38 -8.79
CA LEU A 71 -13.23 -11.64 -8.04
C LEU A 71 -12.81 -10.41 -7.21
N ARG A 72 -12.82 -9.21 -7.80
CA ARG A 72 -12.50 -7.97 -7.07
C ARG A 72 -13.46 -7.72 -5.89
N ARG A 73 -14.72 -8.15 -5.96
CA ARG A 73 -15.67 -8.06 -4.83
C ARG A 73 -15.31 -9.07 -3.75
N GLU A 74 -15.02 -10.31 -4.12
CA GLU A 74 -14.60 -11.37 -3.20
C GLU A 74 -13.34 -10.97 -2.44
N LEU A 75 -12.32 -10.47 -3.14
CA LEU A 75 -11.09 -9.98 -2.52
C LEU A 75 -11.37 -8.89 -1.48
N ARG A 76 -12.25 -7.93 -1.80
CA ARG A 76 -12.65 -6.88 -0.85
C ARG A 76 -13.39 -7.46 0.37
N LEU A 77 -14.23 -8.48 0.18
CA LEU A 77 -14.93 -9.17 1.27
C LEU A 77 -13.93 -9.93 2.18
N SER A 78 -12.85 -10.45 1.61
CA SER A 78 -11.72 -11.06 2.33
C SER A 78 -10.79 -10.03 2.98
N GLY A 79 -11.12 -8.74 2.94
CA GLY A 79 -10.37 -7.66 3.59
C GLY A 79 -9.27 -7.03 2.74
N TYR A 80 -9.13 -7.42 1.47
CA TYR A 80 -8.15 -6.80 0.57
C TYR A 80 -8.58 -5.39 0.15
N ASP A 81 -7.59 -4.49 0.11
CA ASP A 81 -7.75 -3.12 -0.35
C ASP A 81 -7.12 -2.95 -1.74
N LEU A 82 -7.92 -3.20 -2.78
CA LEU A 82 -7.48 -3.16 -4.17
C LEU A 82 -6.94 -1.79 -4.61
N SER A 83 -7.33 -0.70 -3.92
CA SER A 83 -6.80 0.64 -4.20
C SER A 83 -5.29 0.74 -3.96
N LEU A 84 -4.72 -0.15 -3.14
CA LEU A 84 -3.29 -0.22 -2.87
C LEU A 84 -2.50 -0.88 -4.01
N GLY A 85 -3.14 -1.67 -4.86
CA GLY A 85 -2.48 -2.35 -5.99
C GLY A 85 -1.91 -1.37 -7.00
N LEU A 86 -2.62 -0.24 -7.18
CA LEU A 86 -2.25 0.89 -8.03
C LEU A 86 -1.18 1.79 -7.42
N GLN A 87 -0.93 1.66 -6.11
CA GLN A 87 0.02 2.48 -5.39
C GLN A 87 1.37 1.79 -5.36
N ARG A 88 2.42 2.56 -5.61
CA ARG A 88 3.80 2.11 -5.43
C ARG A 88 4.33 2.61 -4.08
N LEU A 89 4.93 1.71 -3.32
CA LEU A 89 5.80 2.08 -2.21
C LEU A 89 7.23 2.17 -2.76
N VAL A 90 7.88 3.30 -2.52
CA VAL A 90 9.29 3.53 -2.86
C VAL A 90 10.02 3.90 -1.58
N VAL A 91 11.11 3.19 -1.27
CA VAL A 91 12.01 3.52 -0.16
C VAL A 91 13.35 3.90 -0.77
N GLN A 92 13.74 5.17 -0.72
CA GLN A 92 14.88 5.69 -1.46
C GLN A 92 15.75 6.65 -0.64
N GLY A 93 17.06 6.38 -0.62
CA GLY A 93 18.09 7.31 -0.16
C GLY A 93 17.87 7.97 1.19
N PHE A 94 18.61 9.05 1.40
CA PHE A 94 18.50 9.93 2.56
C PHE A 94 18.24 11.35 2.07
N LEU A 95 17.46 12.11 2.84
CA LEU A 95 17.17 13.51 2.60
C LEU A 95 17.47 14.33 3.86
N ASN A 96 17.85 15.58 3.66
CA ASN A 96 18.03 16.59 4.70
C ASN A 96 16.77 17.47 4.83
N ASP A 97 16.85 18.53 5.61
CA ASP A 97 15.71 19.43 5.85
C ASP A 97 15.24 20.22 4.61
N ASP A 98 16.06 20.30 3.56
CA ASP A 98 15.66 20.96 2.29
C ASP A 98 14.47 20.25 1.63
N ALA A 99 14.26 18.96 1.95
CA ALA A 99 13.14 18.17 1.46
C ALA A 99 11.77 18.78 1.79
N LEU A 100 11.67 19.60 2.84
CA LEU A 100 10.45 20.35 3.14
C LEU A 100 10.03 21.27 1.99
N ALA A 101 10.99 21.94 1.34
CA ALA A 101 10.73 22.82 0.21
C ALA A 101 10.23 22.04 -1.00
N ASP A 102 10.67 20.79 -1.15
CA ASP A 102 10.22 19.85 -2.18
C ASP A 102 8.87 19.18 -1.86
N GLY A 103 8.24 19.57 -0.75
CA GLY A 103 6.93 19.07 -0.33
C GLY A 103 6.95 17.76 0.44
N PHE A 104 8.14 17.26 0.84
CA PHE A 104 8.21 16.16 1.80
C PHE A 104 7.76 16.62 3.18
N ARG A 105 7.25 15.67 3.97
CA ARG A 105 6.85 15.85 5.35
C ARG A 105 7.58 14.87 6.25
N ARG A 106 7.75 15.22 7.53
CA ARG A 106 8.40 14.35 8.51
C ARG A 106 7.44 13.29 9.00
N VAL A 107 7.92 12.07 9.10
CA VAL A 107 7.21 10.96 9.75
C VAL A 107 8.18 10.12 10.56
N VAL A 108 7.74 9.68 11.72
CA VAL A 108 8.41 8.62 12.47
C VAL A 108 7.53 7.39 12.40
N ILE A 109 8.12 6.25 12.04
CA ILE A 109 7.45 4.96 11.97
C ILE A 109 8.03 4.05 13.06
N CYS A 110 7.17 3.35 13.78
CA CYS A 110 7.54 2.35 14.77
C CYS A 110 6.94 1.01 14.35
N PHE A 111 7.77 -0.01 14.14
CA PHE A 111 7.30 -1.39 14.07
C PHE A 111 7.26 -1.98 15.48
N CYS A 112 6.09 -2.46 15.88
CA CYS A 112 5.92 -3.26 17.10
C CYS A 112 5.43 -4.66 16.71
N ASP A 113 6.33 -5.63 16.64
CA ASP A 113 6.07 -6.98 16.11
C ASP A 113 5.41 -6.93 14.70
N PRO A 114 4.16 -7.42 14.42
CA PRO A 114 3.58 -7.28 13.09
C PRO A 114 2.92 -5.90 12.88
N GLU A 115 2.76 -5.08 13.91
CA GLU A 115 2.02 -3.84 13.83
C GLU A 115 2.92 -2.66 13.47
N VAL A 116 2.33 -1.68 12.78
CA VAL A 116 3.04 -0.49 12.31
C VAL A 116 2.30 0.73 12.83
N TYR A 117 3.01 1.54 13.59
CA TYR A 117 2.54 2.80 14.14
C TYR A 117 3.34 3.94 13.53
N TYR A 118 2.76 5.13 13.47
CA TYR A 118 3.48 6.30 12.97
C TYR A 118 2.97 7.59 13.59
N TRP A 119 3.80 8.61 13.50
CA TRP A 119 3.48 9.98 13.87
C TRP A 119 4.05 10.94 12.85
N THR A 120 3.31 12.00 12.52
CA THR A 120 3.68 13.01 11.52
C THR A 120 3.33 14.39 12.05
N GLY A 121 4.11 15.39 11.70
CA GLY A 121 3.91 16.76 12.17
C GLY A 121 4.98 17.72 11.67
N SER A 122 4.93 18.95 12.19
CA SER A 122 5.92 20.00 11.92
C SER A 122 7.17 19.93 12.81
N ALA A 123 7.05 19.28 13.97
CA ALA A 123 8.14 19.01 14.91
C ALA A 123 9.29 18.22 14.25
N ASN A 124 10.48 18.25 14.86
CA ASN A 124 11.61 17.48 14.35
C ASN A 124 11.43 15.97 14.61
N HIS A 125 12.23 15.14 13.95
CA HIS A 125 12.11 13.69 14.03
C HIS A 125 12.31 13.12 15.43
N VAL A 126 13.11 13.75 16.29
CA VAL A 126 13.34 13.31 17.66
C VAL A 126 12.09 13.55 18.52
N GLU A 127 11.51 14.74 18.43
CA GLU A 127 10.27 15.09 19.13
C GLU A 127 9.10 14.20 18.70
N LEU A 128 8.91 14.01 17.39
CA LEU A 128 7.89 13.11 16.85
C LEU A 128 8.06 11.67 17.36
N ALA A 129 9.31 11.22 17.52
CA ALA A 129 9.59 9.89 18.05
C ALA A 129 9.25 9.78 19.53
N SER A 130 9.61 10.77 20.35
CA SER A 130 9.24 10.81 21.77
C SER A 130 7.73 10.84 21.96
N GLU A 131 6.99 11.58 21.12
CA GLU A 131 5.52 11.60 21.15
C GLU A 131 4.92 10.23 20.79
N LEU A 132 5.43 9.60 19.73
CA LEU A 132 5.00 8.27 19.30
C LEU A 132 5.25 7.23 20.39
N GLU A 133 6.47 7.17 20.90
CA GLU A 133 6.88 6.24 21.95
C GLU A 133 6.04 6.42 23.22
N SER A 134 5.87 7.66 23.69
CA SER A 134 5.03 7.98 24.85
C SER A 134 3.56 7.57 24.64
N SER A 135 3.05 7.67 23.41
CA SER A 135 1.71 7.21 23.05
C SER A 135 1.60 5.68 23.09
N LEU A 136 2.60 4.97 22.58
CA LEU A 136 2.64 3.50 22.56
C LEU A 136 2.82 2.91 23.96
N ILE A 137 3.68 3.49 24.80
CA ILE A 137 3.86 3.09 26.20
C ILE A 137 2.55 3.24 26.98
N ARG A 138 1.90 4.41 26.88
CA ARG A 138 0.62 4.66 27.57
C ARG A 138 -0.49 3.68 27.18
N ARG A 139 -0.42 3.13 25.97
CA ARG A 139 -1.40 2.15 25.45
C ARG A 139 -0.95 0.69 25.62
N ASN A 140 0.24 0.46 26.19
CA ASN A 140 0.86 -0.86 26.32
C ASN A 140 1.03 -1.59 24.97
N LEU A 141 1.44 -0.85 23.93
CA LEU A 141 1.61 -1.33 22.56
C LEU A 141 3.08 -1.45 22.14
N LEU A 142 4.02 -1.03 22.99
CA LEU A 142 5.44 -1.06 22.70
C LEU A 142 5.98 -2.49 22.89
N LYS A 143 6.13 -3.23 21.79
CA LYS A 143 6.68 -4.60 21.78
C LYS A 143 7.77 -4.70 20.73
N ASN A 144 8.98 -5.06 21.13
CA ASN A 144 10.16 -5.13 20.24
C ASN A 144 10.26 -3.93 19.27
N PRO A 145 10.27 -2.69 19.77
CA PRO A 145 10.10 -1.51 18.94
C PRO A 145 11.29 -1.32 18.00
N GLU A 146 10.99 -1.08 16.73
CA GLU A 146 11.95 -0.65 15.72
C GLU A 146 11.52 0.70 15.15
N MET A 147 12.24 1.75 15.53
CA MET A 147 11.97 3.14 15.14
C MET A 147 12.71 3.52 13.86
N HIS A 148 12.01 4.24 12.98
CA HIS A 148 12.54 4.82 11.75
C HIS A 148 12.15 6.30 11.64
N TYR A 149 13.13 7.14 11.32
CA TYR A 149 13.02 8.59 11.23
C TYR A 149 13.08 8.99 9.75
N LEU A 150 11.94 9.38 9.17
CA LEU A 150 11.82 9.41 7.72
C LEU A 150 11.21 10.72 7.21
N TRP A 151 11.50 11.00 5.96
CA TRP A 151 10.74 11.90 5.11
C TRP A 151 9.74 11.09 4.31
N TYR A 152 8.52 11.60 4.14
CA TYR A 152 7.55 11.02 3.24
C TYR A 152 7.03 12.01 2.22
N PHE A 153 6.73 11.49 1.03
CA PHE A 153 6.00 12.20 -0.01
C PHE A 153 4.89 11.31 -0.55
N ARG A 154 3.65 11.79 -0.45
CA ARG A 154 2.44 11.07 -0.85
C ARG A 154 1.82 11.75 -2.06
N ASN A 155 1.55 10.98 -3.11
CA ASN A 155 0.82 11.45 -4.29
C ASN A 155 -0.11 10.36 -4.83
N SER A 156 -0.77 10.63 -5.96
CA SER A 156 -1.69 9.68 -6.61
C SER A 156 -1.02 8.38 -7.07
N LYS A 157 0.30 8.40 -7.33
CA LYS A 157 1.07 7.23 -7.78
C LYS A 157 1.55 6.36 -6.63
N GLY A 158 1.64 6.88 -5.40
CA GLY A 158 2.26 6.11 -4.34
C GLY A 158 2.67 6.87 -3.09
N LEU A 159 3.55 6.22 -2.33
CA LEU A 159 4.20 6.73 -1.14
C LEU A 159 5.71 6.56 -1.34
N ILE A 160 6.44 7.66 -1.19
CA ILE A 160 7.90 7.66 -1.14
C ILE A 160 8.29 7.84 0.32
N LEU A 161 9.21 7.01 0.80
CA LEU A 161 9.87 7.13 2.09
C LEU A 161 11.37 7.30 1.87
N SER A 162 11.97 8.26 2.55
CA SER A 162 13.41 8.53 2.50
C SER A 162 13.96 8.65 3.91
N GLY A 163 15.17 8.16 4.16
CA GLY A 163 15.81 8.29 5.48
C GLY A 163 16.06 9.77 5.83
N SER A 164 15.88 10.15 7.10
CA SER A 164 16.33 11.46 7.58
C SER A 164 17.80 11.42 8.00
N ALA A 165 18.39 12.58 8.33
CA ALA A 165 19.73 12.64 8.90
C ALA A 165 19.85 11.93 10.26
N THR A 166 18.72 11.75 10.98
CA THR A 166 18.66 11.03 12.27
C THR A 166 18.51 9.52 12.08
N GLU A 167 18.19 9.05 10.87
CA GLU A 167 18.00 7.62 10.59
C GLU A 167 19.35 6.89 10.51
N PRO A 168 19.58 5.87 11.36
CA PRO A 168 20.76 5.03 11.22
C PRO A 168 20.72 4.22 9.92
N LYS A 169 21.86 4.09 9.25
CA LYS A 169 21.96 3.36 7.97
C LYS A 169 21.42 1.92 8.05
N ASP A 170 21.75 1.20 9.11
CA ASP A 170 21.32 -0.20 9.28
C ASP A 170 19.81 -0.31 9.53
N HIS A 171 19.22 0.70 10.20
CA HIS A 171 17.76 0.77 10.38
C HIS A 171 17.09 1.02 9.03
N PHE A 172 17.63 1.93 8.22
CA PHE A 172 17.10 2.20 6.90
C PHE A 172 17.13 0.98 5.98
N ILE A 173 18.20 0.18 6.03
CA ILE A 173 18.29 -1.08 5.27
C ILE A 173 17.18 -2.05 5.70
N ARG A 174 16.96 -2.22 7.00
CA ARG A 174 15.87 -3.09 7.50
C ARG A 174 14.49 -2.59 7.07
N LEU A 175 14.26 -1.28 7.04
CA LEU A 175 13.04 -0.70 6.48
C LEU A 175 12.87 -1.06 4.99
N GLN A 176 13.95 -0.96 4.19
CA GLN A 176 13.91 -1.34 2.79
C GLN A 176 13.52 -2.81 2.61
N ASP A 177 14.09 -3.70 3.42
CA ASP A 177 13.79 -5.13 3.35
C ASP A 177 12.34 -5.43 3.77
N ARG A 178 11.85 -4.79 4.82
CA ARG A 178 10.42 -4.86 5.23
C ARG A 178 9.49 -4.36 4.12
N ALA A 179 9.83 -3.23 3.50
CA ALA A 179 9.04 -2.65 2.42
C ALA A 179 9.03 -3.54 1.16
N ARG A 180 10.12 -4.23 0.85
CA ARG A 180 10.19 -5.21 -0.25
C ARG A 180 9.40 -6.47 0.07
N ALA A 181 9.49 -6.97 1.30
CA ALA A 181 8.81 -8.19 1.73
C ALA A 181 7.29 -8.04 1.78
N ASN A 182 6.77 -6.88 2.22
CA ASN A 182 5.32 -6.66 2.29
C ASN A 182 4.93 -5.18 2.05
N PRO A 183 5.01 -4.70 0.80
CA PRO A 183 4.74 -3.29 0.49
C PRO A 183 3.27 -2.90 0.75
N LEU A 184 2.33 -3.82 0.52
CA LEU A 184 0.91 -3.56 0.71
C LEU A 184 0.55 -3.33 2.18
N LYS A 185 1.17 -4.08 3.10
CA LYS A 185 0.98 -3.90 4.53
C LYS A 185 1.42 -2.51 5.00
N LEU A 186 2.59 -2.05 4.54
CA LEU A 186 3.05 -0.69 4.85
C LEU A 186 2.13 0.37 4.23
N LEU A 187 1.75 0.22 2.97
CA LEU A 187 0.81 1.15 2.32
C LEU A 187 -0.55 1.20 3.02
N ALA A 188 -1.05 0.06 3.53
CA ALA A 188 -2.28 -0.02 4.29
C ALA A 188 -2.16 0.69 5.64
N ALA A 189 -1.08 0.45 6.38
CA ALA A 189 -0.82 1.09 7.67
C ALA A 189 -0.69 2.61 7.52
N LEU A 190 0.03 3.06 6.49
CA LEU A 190 0.33 4.46 6.23
C LEU A 190 -0.70 5.15 5.33
N LYS A 191 -1.87 4.54 5.11
CA LYS A 191 -2.90 5.03 4.18
C LYS A 191 -3.41 6.45 4.52
N LYS A 192 -3.34 6.85 5.79
CA LYS A 192 -3.80 8.18 6.24
C LYS A 192 -2.72 9.27 6.19
N LEU A 193 -1.51 8.96 5.75
CA LEU A 193 -0.54 10.00 5.42
C LEU A 193 -1.08 10.81 4.23
N SER A 194 -1.26 12.10 4.44
CA SER A 194 -1.68 13.11 3.46
C SER A 194 -0.71 14.26 3.41
#